data_AF-A0A6P1BSK0-F1
#
_entry.id   AF-A0A6P1BSK0-F1
#
_cell.length_a   1.000
_cell.length_b   1.000
_cell.length_c   1.000
_cell.angle_alpha   90.00
_cell.angle_beta   90.00
_cell.angle_gamma   90.00
#
_symmetry.space_group_name_H-M   'P 1'
#
loop_
_entity.id
_entity.type
_entity.pdbx_description
1 polymer ?
#
loop_
_entity_poly.entity_id
_entity_poly.type
_entity_poly.pdbx_seq_one_letter_code
_entity_poly.pdbx_strand_id
1 'polypeptide(L)'
;MLIGDLDMSVSEEWLKGLIETELATIDHKATVTFIRQRLVEPHVVMRDWDYGSPGQQYPCWTTFEDPNWDLALAYCNEGHGPRRPWGMVSMSEGGQPASMGMDTSWHPGFVAAFLDSGVASELPIWRVYRQNDDRTFTPMTAVGEWKTAWESRDHLAEHPKDTRYYVLDSLRDPNQWLSP
;
A
#
# COMPACT_ATOMS: atom_id res chain seq x y z
N MET A 1 11.42 25.00 -30.84
CA MET A 1 10.82 25.39 -29.54
C MET A 1 11.04 24.21 -28.62
N LEU A 2 12.08 24.26 -27.80
CA LEU A 2 12.41 23.19 -26.86
C LEU A 2 11.39 23.29 -25.73
N ILE A 3 10.53 22.28 -25.60
CA ILE A 3 9.77 22.06 -24.37
C ILE A 3 10.84 21.71 -23.34
N GLY A 4 11.11 22.65 -22.43
CA GLY A 4 12.05 22.41 -21.34
C GLY A 4 11.56 21.20 -20.57
N ASP A 5 12.44 20.23 -20.40
CA ASP A 5 12.30 19.18 -19.40
C ASP A 5 12.05 19.89 -18.07
N LEU A 6 10.80 19.87 -17.62
CA LEU A 6 10.46 20.18 -16.24
C LEU A 6 11.15 19.09 -15.43
N ASP A 7 12.33 19.43 -14.90
CA ASP A 7 12.93 18.73 -13.77
C ASP A 7 11.94 18.84 -12.60
N MET A 8 10.96 17.95 -12.57
CA MET A 8 10.04 17.82 -11.46
C MET A 8 10.79 17.13 -10.34
N SER A 9 11.70 17.86 -9.70
CA SER A 9 12.22 17.45 -8.41
C SER A 9 11.04 17.24 -7.47
N VAL A 10 11.02 16.09 -6.81
CA VAL A 10 9.96 15.72 -5.87
C VAL A 10 9.96 16.74 -4.73
N SER A 11 8.81 17.34 -4.47
CA SER A 11 8.63 18.32 -3.40
C SER A 11 7.52 17.90 -2.44
N GLU A 12 7.51 18.46 -1.23
CA GLU A 12 6.48 18.24 -0.22
C GLU A 12 5.07 18.56 -0.76
N GLU A 13 4.93 19.70 -1.44
CA GLU A 13 3.66 20.15 -2.01
C GLU A 13 3.18 19.21 -3.12
N TRP A 14 4.10 18.78 -3.99
CA TRP A 14 3.78 17.82 -5.05
C TRP A 14 3.33 16.46 -4.47
N LEU A 15 4.03 15.95 -3.45
CA LEU A 15 3.68 14.70 -2.77
C LEU A 15 2.31 14.78 -2.09
N LYS A 16 2.04 15.88 -1.38
CA LYS A 16 0.72 16.13 -0.77
C LYS A 16 -0.38 16.12 -1.82
N GLY A 17 -0.17 16.81 -2.94
CA GLY A 17 -1.13 16.85 -4.05
C GLY A 17 -1.36 15.47 -4.68
N LEU A 18 -0.30 14.66 -4.83
CA LEU A 18 -0.37 13.29 -5.34
C LEU A 18 -1.18 12.39 -4.39
N ILE A 19 -0.87 12.41 -3.10
CA ILE A 19 -1.58 11.63 -2.07
C ILE A 19 -3.05 12.02 -2.04
N GLU A 20 -3.37 13.32 -2.01
CA GLU A 20 -4.76 13.78 -1.97
C GLU A 20 -5.54 13.40 -3.23
N THR A 21 -4.88 13.37 -4.41
CA THR A 21 -5.49 12.88 -5.65
C THR A 21 -5.83 11.40 -5.55
N GLU A 22 -4.94 10.57 -4.99
CA GLU A 22 -5.22 9.14 -4.77
C GLU A 22 -6.32 8.94 -3.72
N LEU A 23 -6.28 9.67 -2.60
CA LEU A 23 -7.31 9.59 -1.55
C LEU A 23 -8.70 9.99 -2.06
N ALA A 24 -8.78 10.92 -3.03
CA ALA A 24 -10.03 11.32 -3.66
C ALA A 24 -10.69 10.19 -4.47
N THR A 25 -9.96 9.10 -4.78
CA THR A 25 -10.53 7.91 -5.42
C THR A 25 -11.22 6.96 -4.44
N ILE A 26 -11.08 7.18 -3.13
CA ILE A 26 -11.68 6.37 -2.08
C ILE A 26 -12.99 7.01 -1.59
N ASP A 27 -14.12 6.37 -1.88
CA ASP A 27 -15.43 6.85 -1.40
C ASP A 27 -15.67 6.59 0.11
N HIS A 28 -14.91 5.67 0.71
CA HIS A 28 -15.07 5.28 2.11
C HIS A 28 -14.45 6.32 3.07
N LYS A 29 -15.28 7.28 3.50
CA LYS A 29 -14.87 8.43 4.34
C LYS A 29 -14.13 8.07 5.62
N ALA A 30 -14.48 6.96 6.27
CA ALA A 30 -13.80 6.53 7.49
C ALA A 30 -12.36 6.09 7.21
N THR A 31 -12.11 5.41 6.07
CA THR A 31 -10.75 5.07 5.63
C THR A 31 -9.95 6.33 5.33
N VAL A 32 -10.51 7.28 4.57
CA VAL A 32 -9.80 8.52 4.24
C VAL A 32 -9.45 9.31 5.53
N THR A 33 -10.38 9.40 6.47
CA THR A 33 -10.13 10.03 7.78
C THR A 33 -9.02 9.31 8.54
N PHE A 34 -9.07 7.98 8.60
CA PHE A 34 -8.08 7.16 9.29
C PHE A 34 -6.68 7.35 8.73
N ILE A 35 -6.55 7.39 7.40
CA ILE A 35 -5.27 7.63 6.72
C ILE A 35 -4.75 9.04 7.04
N ARG A 36 -5.60 10.07 6.86
CA ARG A 36 -5.21 11.47 7.09
C ARG A 36 -4.71 11.75 8.51
N GLN A 37 -5.24 11.06 9.51
CA GLN A 37 -4.78 11.19 10.89
C GLN A 37 -3.33 10.73 11.13
N ARG A 38 -2.76 9.97 10.19
CA ARG A 38 -1.40 9.39 10.26
C ARG A 38 -0.47 9.91 9.17
N LEU A 39 -0.97 10.79 8.30
CA LEU A 39 -0.08 11.53 7.41
C LEU A 39 0.82 12.44 8.25
N VAL A 40 2.10 12.45 7.90
CA VAL A 40 3.09 13.35 8.48
C VAL A 40 3.46 14.42 7.47
N GLU A 41 4.11 15.49 7.94
CA GLU A 41 4.74 16.42 7.01
C GLU A 41 5.81 15.65 6.20
N PRO A 42 5.74 15.66 4.85
CA PRO A 42 6.69 14.92 4.04
C PRO A 42 8.11 15.33 4.37
N HIS A 43 8.98 14.37 4.66
CA HIS A 43 10.38 14.66 4.98
C HIS A 43 11.30 13.57 4.42
N VAL A 44 12.53 13.96 4.08
CA VAL A 44 13.49 13.07 3.45
C VAL A 44 14.23 12.24 4.51
N VAL A 45 14.28 10.93 4.29
CA VAL A 45 15.11 9.97 5.00
C VAL A 45 16.03 9.30 3.98
N MET A 46 17.34 9.33 4.24
CA MET A 46 18.30 8.56 3.44
C MET A 46 18.17 7.09 3.82
N ARG A 47 17.87 6.24 2.84
CA ARG A 47 17.67 4.82 3.06
C ARG A 47 18.65 3.95 2.28
N ASP A 48 19.18 2.91 2.91
CA ASP A 48 20.08 1.94 2.32
C ASP A 48 19.36 1.14 1.23
N TRP A 49 19.99 1.03 0.07
CA TRP A 49 19.50 0.19 -1.00
C TRP A 49 20.00 -1.24 -0.80
N ASP A 50 19.10 -2.15 -0.44
CA ASP A 50 19.44 -3.54 -0.10
C ASP A 50 20.09 -4.34 -1.24
N TYR A 51 19.99 -3.85 -2.47
CA TYR A 51 20.56 -4.47 -3.68
C TYR A 51 21.75 -3.69 -4.25
N GLY A 52 22.16 -2.61 -3.58
CA GLY A 52 23.25 -1.73 -3.97
C GLY A 52 24.61 -2.17 -3.47
N SER A 53 25.59 -1.29 -3.70
CA SER A 53 26.88 -1.39 -3.01
C SER A 53 26.68 -1.09 -1.51
N PRO A 54 27.52 -1.65 -0.61
CA PRO A 54 27.44 -1.31 0.82
C PRO A 54 27.46 0.20 1.07
N GLY A 55 26.48 0.70 1.84
CA GLY A 55 26.32 2.13 2.13
C GLY A 55 25.75 2.97 1.00
N GLN A 56 25.32 2.35 -0.11
CA GLN A 56 24.59 3.05 -1.15
C GLN A 56 23.19 3.41 -0.63
N GLN A 57 22.84 4.69 -0.71
CA GLN A 57 21.61 5.23 -0.17
C GLN A 57 20.85 6.06 -1.21
N TYR A 58 19.53 6.09 -1.06
CA TYR A 58 18.65 6.97 -1.84
C TYR A 58 17.75 7.82 -0.93
N PRO A 59 17.43 9.05 -1.36
CA PRO A 59 16.50 9.91 -0.64
C PRO A 59 15.07 9.39 -0.80
N CYS A 60 14.46 8.99 0.31
CA CYS A 60 13.07 8.55 0.36
C CYS A 60 12.25 9.56 1.15
N TRP A 61 11.11 9.99 0.62
CA TRP A 61 10.19 10.90 1.30
C TRP A 61 9.19 10.14 2.14
N THR A 62 9.32 10.19 3.47
CA THR A 62 8.32 9.63 4.39
C THR A 62 7.10 10.54 4.43
N THR A 63 5.90 9.97 4.29
CA THR A 63 4.63 10.73 4.21
C THR A 63 3.53 10.21 5.13
N PHE A 64 3.68 9.00 5.66
CA PHE A 64 2.76 8.35 6.57
C PHE A 64 3.58 7.56 7.60
N GLU A 65 3.15 7.58 8.85
CA GLU A 65 3.80 6.88 9.96
C GLU A 65 2.76 6.21 10.87
N ASP A 66 2.98 4.94 11.22
CA ASP A 66 2.22 4.23 12.23
C ASP A 66 3.16 3.54 13.25
N PRO A 67 3.32 4.15 14.46
CA PRO A 67 4.19 3.62 15.50
C PRO A 67 3.77 2.26 16.08
N ASN A 68 2.50 1.88 15.97
CA ASN A 68 2.05 0.59 16.51
C ASN A 68 2.51 -0.56 15.62
N TRP A 69 2.62 -0.30 14.31
CA TRP A 69 3.08 -1.26 13.31
C TRP A 69 4.57 -1.12 12.95
N ASP A 70 5.27 -0.15 13.54
CA ASP A 70 6.64 0.21 13.16
C ASP A 70 6.79 0.47 11.64
N LEU A 71 5.76 1.07 11.04
CA LEU A 71 5.61 1.19 9.59
C LEU A 71 5.58 2.67 9.15
N ALA A 72 6.30 2.97 8.08
CA ALA A 72 6.11 4.18 7.30
C ALA A 72 5.79 3.87 5.84
N LEU A 73 5.08 4.79 5.17
CA LEU A 73 4.97 4.79 3.71
C LEU A 73 5.86 5.90 3.15
N ALA A 74 6.77 5.51 2.26
CA ALA A 74 7.76 6.38 1.67
C ALA A 74 7.64 6.44 0.14
N TYR A 75 7.91 7.60 -0.44
CA TYR A 75 8.07 7.77 -1.88
C TYR A 75 9.55 7.85 -2.25
N CYS A 76 10.01 7.10 -3.26
CA CYS A 76 11.37 7.18 -3.79
C CYS A 76 11.37 6.97 -5.31
N ASN A 77 12.04 7.87 -6.06
CA ASN A 77 12.18 7.73 -7.51
C ASN A 77 13.06 6.52 -7.88
N GLU A 78 14.02 6.22 -7.02
CA GLU A 78 14.97 5.13 -7.08
C GLU A 78 14.48 3.91 -6.30
N GLY A 79 13.18 3.84 -6.00
CA GLY A 79 12.52 2.64 -5.48
C GLY A 79 12.70 1.43 -6.39
N HIS A 80 11.84 0.43 -6.27
CA HIS A 80 11.91 -0.77 -7.12
C HIS A 80 11.38 -0.56 -8.55
N GLY A 81 11.96 0.44 -9.23
CA GLY A 81 11.67 0.90 -10.57
C GLY A 81 10.67 2.07 -10.60
N PRO A 82 10.69 2.90 -11.66
CA PRO A 82 9.86 4.11 -11.78
C PRO A 82 8.35 3.83 -11.81
N ARG A 83 7.95 2.56 -11.90
CA ARG A 83 6.53 2.14 -11.88
C ARG A 83 6.01 1.83 -10.47
N ARG A 84 6.88 1.79 -9.46
CA ARG A 84 6.55 1.41 -8.09
C ARG A 84 7.29 2.30 -7.08
N PRO A 85 6.99 3.61 -7.05
CA PRO A 85 7.75 4.55 -6.22
C PRO A 85 7.29 4.58 -4.75
N TRP A 86 6.22 3.88 -4.37
CA TRP A 86 5.69 3.91 -3.01
C TRP A 86 6.06 2.66 -2.23
N GLY A 87 6.94 2.79 -1.22
CA GLY A 87 7.45 1.70 -0.41
C GLY A 87 6.84 1.65 0.99
N MET A 88 6.56 0.44 1.48
CA MET A 88 6.36 0.14 2.90
C MET A 88 7.72 -0.11 3.55
N VAL A 89 8.08 0.71 4.53
CA VAL A 89 9.41 0.69 5.16
C VAL A 89 9.30 0.70 6.66
N SER A 90 10.29 0.15 7.36
CA SER A 90 10.36 0.22 8.82
C SER A 90 10.65 1.66 9.27
N MET A 91 10.09 2.05 10.42
CA MET A 91 10.44 3.32 11.07
C MET A 91 11.63 3.16 12.02
N SER A 92 11.70 2.04 12.71
CA SER A 92 12.74 1.76 13.70
C SER A 92 13.74 0.77 13.14
N GLU A 93 15.01 1.18 13.09
CA GLU A 93 16.10 0.26 12.73
C GLU A 93 17.17 0.16 13.81
N GLY A 94 16.82 0.42 15.07
CA GLY A 94 17.66 0.03 16.21
C GLY A 94 19.11 0.51 16.17
N GLY A 95 19.39 1.64 15.51
CA GLY A 95 20.73 2.19 15.30
C GLY A 95 21.44 1.72 14.01
N GLN A 96 20.76 0.98 13.13
CA GLN A 96 21.18 0.69 11.76
C GLN A 96 20.65 1.76 10.78
N PRO A 97 21.28 1.94 9.61
CA PRO A 97 20.78 2.83 8.58
C PRO A 97 19.46 2.30 8.01
N ALA A 98 18.45 3.17 7.93
CA ALA A 98 17.11 2.82 7.47
C ALA A 98 17.11 2.10 6.10
N SER A 99 16.65 0.87 5.99
CA SER A 99 16.55 0.08 4.76
C SER A 99 15.38 0.53 3.88
N MET A 100 15.53 0.33 2.56
CA MET A 100 14.46 0.48 1.57
C MET A 100 13.53 -0.74 1.50
N GLY A 101 13.93 -1.88 2.07
CA GLY A 101 13.17 -3.11 2.10
C GLY A 101 13.18 -3.87 0.77
N MET A 102 12.45 -4.99 0.75
CA MET A 102 12.36 -5.87 -0.42
C MET A 102 11.51 -5.26 -1.53
N ASP A 103 11.75 -5.68 -2.77
CA ASP A 103 10.99 -5.29 -3.96
C ASP A 103 9.48 -5.50 -3.86
N THR A 104 9.06 -6.53 -3.13
CA THR A 104 7.65 -6.83 -2.86
C THR A 104 6.92 -5.77 -2.05
N SER A 105 7.66 -4.92 -1.32
CA SER A 105 7.09 -3.86 -0.48
C SER A 105 6.84 -2.55 -1.24
N TRP A 106 7.06 -2.52 -2.56
CA TRP A 106 6.95 -1.33 -3.39
C TRP A 106 5.79 -1.41 -4.38
N HIS A 107 5.02 -0.32 -4.44
CA HIS A 107 3.70 -0.24 -5.07
C HIS A 107 3.60 0.94 -6.04
N PRO A 108 2.69 0.86 -7.03
CA PRO A 108 2.48 1.95 -7.98
C PRO A 108 1.88 3.23 -7.41
N GLY A 109 1.21 3.15 -6.26
CA GLY A 109 0.48 4.27 -5.65
C GLY A 109 0.49 4.20 -4.13
N PHE A 110 0.32 5.35 -3.49
CA PHE A 110 0.22 5.50 -2.04
C PHE A 110 -0.92 4.65 -1.47
N VAL A 111 -2.11 4.71 -2.07
CA VAL A 111 -3.27 3.96 -1.59
C VAL A 111 -3.05 2.46 -1.74
N ALA A 112 -2.37 2.03 -2.80
CA ALA A 112 -2.02 0.63 -2.99
C ALA A 112 -1.05 0.14 -1.90
N ALA A 113 -0.03 0.94 -1.57
CA ALA A 113 0.90 0.63 -0.48
C ALA A 113 0.19 0.57 0.89
N PHE A 114 -0.69 1.53 1.17
CA PHE A 114 -1.48 1.53 2.41
C PHE A 114 -2.35 0.28 2.54
N LEU A 115 -3.09 -0.08 1.48
CA LEU A 115 -4.01 -1.22 1.50
C LEU A 115 -3.31 -2.58 1.61
N ASP A 116 -2.05 -2.69 1.15
CA ASP A 116 -1.24 -3.91 1.29
C ASP A 116 -0.50 -3.99 2.64
N SER A 117 -0.51 -2.89 3.41
CA SER A 117 0.12 -2.84 4.73
C SER A 117 -0.70 -3.51 5.82
N GLY A 118 -0.02 -3.92 6.91
CA GLY A 118 -0.68 -4.45 8.10
C GLY A 118 -1.64 -3.45 8.76
N VAL A 119 -1.39 -2.14 8.63
CA VAL A 119 -2.21 -1.08 9.22
C VAL A 119 -3.63 -1.09 8.67
N ALA A 120 -3.82 -1.44 7.39
CA ALA A 120 -5.16 -1.53 6.79
C ALA A 120 -6.05 -2.61 7.45
N SER A 121 -5.46 -3.59 8.15
CA SER A 121 -6.22 -4.61 8.88
C SER A 121 -7.06 -4.05 10.04
N GLU A 122 -6.77 -2.81 10.49
CA GLU A 122 -7.55 -2.09 11.52
C GLU A 122 -8.88 -1.53 10.98
N LEU A 123 -9.06 -1.51 9.66
CA LEU A 123 -10.26 -0.95 9.04
C LEU A 123 -11.31 -2.04 8.77
N PRO A 124 -12.61 -1.73 8.93
CA PRO A 124 -13.70 -2.65 8.59
C PRO A 124 -14.01 -2.61 7.10
N ILE A 125 -13.02 -2.91 6.25
CA ILE A 125 -13.14 -2.83 4.78
C ILE A 125 -13.03 -4.20 4.11
N TRP A 126 -12.96 -5.28 4.88
CA TRP A 126 -12.61 -6.61 4.39
C TRP A 126 -13.83 -7.45 4.07
N ARG A 127 -13.72 -8.26 3.03
CA ARG A 127 -14.80 -9.15 2.58
C ARG A 127 -14.21 -10.44 2.00
N VAL A 128 -14.95 -11.54 2.17
CA VAL A 128 -14.64 -12.80 1.50
C VAL A 128 -15.20 -12.79 0.09
N TYR A 129 -14.37 -13.15 -0.88
CA TYR A 129 -14.74 -13.38 -2.27
C TYR A 129 -14.48 -14.83 -2.64
N ARG A 130 -15.36 -15.39 -3.48
CA ARG A 130 -15.14 -16.66 -4.17
C ARG A 130 -14.56 -16.36 -5.54
N GLN A 131 -13.47 -17.01 -5.91
CA GLN A 131 -12.99 -17.02 -7.30
C GLN A 131 -13.80 -18.02 -8.12
N ASN A 132 -14.38 -17.57 -9.23
CA ASN A 132 -15.09 -18.38 -10.20
C ASN A 132 -14.12 -19.02 -11.21
N ASP A 133 -14.60 -19.95 -12.03
CA ASP A 133 -13.78 -20.67 -13.02
C ASP A 133 -13.17 -19.75 -14.08
N ASP A 134 -13.85 -18.64 -14.40
CA ASP A 134 -13.36 -17.58 -15.29
C ASP A 134 -12.40 -16.60 -14.60
N ARG A 135 -11.97 -16.92 -13.37
CA ARG A 135 -11.11 -16.14 -12.47
C ARG A 135 -11.74 -14.88 -11.89
N THR A 136 -12.98 -14.53 -12.24
CA THR A 136 -13.70 -13.41 -11.61
C THR A 136 -14.01 -13.69 -10.14
N PHE A 137 -14.33 -12.65 -9.39
CA PHE A 137 -14.60 -12.71 -7.96
C PHE A 137 -16.05 -12.37 -7.66
N THR A 138 -16.72 -13.23 -6.89
CA THR A 138 -18.07 -13.02 -6.37
C THR A 138 -18.04 -12.77 -4.86
N PRO A 139 -18.65 -11.69 -4.35
CA PRO A 139 -18.70 -11.43 -2.92
C PRO A 139 -19.53 -12.48 -2.17
N MET A 140 -18.98 -13.01 -1.08
CA MET A 140 -19.61 -14.07 -0.26
C MET A 140 -20.11 -13.57 1.09
N THR A 141 -19.52 -12.49 1.61
CA THR A 141 -19.88 -11.91 2.92
C THR A 141 -20.21 -10.42 2.80
N ALA A 142 -20.80 -9.84 3.85
CA ALA A 142 -20.80 -8.40 4.03
C ALA A 142 -19.36 -7.87 4.20
N VAL A 143 -19.19 -6.55 4.04
CA VAL A 143 -17.93 -5.88 4.42
C VAL A 143 -17.85 -5.82 5.94
N GLY A 144 -16.66 -6.03 6.51
CA GLY A 144 -16.43 -5.93 7.94
C GLY A 144 -14.96 -6.02 8.34
N GLU A 145 -14.73 -6.42 9.58
CA GLU A 145 -13.40 -6.51 10.20
C GLU A 145 -12.53 -7.59 9.57
N TRP A 146 -11.21 -7.36 9.54
CA TRP A 146 -10.21 -8.30 9.01
C TRP A 146 -10.34 -9.70 9.61
N LYS A 147 -10.35 -9.78 10.94
CA LYS A 147 -10.42 -11.05 11.67
C LYS A 147 -11.69 -11.85 11.32
N THR A 148 -12.85 -11.19 11.35
CA THR A 148 -14.14 -11.82 11.03
C THR A 148 -14.18 -12.29 9.57
N ALA A 149 -13.58 -11.54 8.65
CA ALA A 149 -13.50 -11.94 7.25
C ALA A 149 -12.64 -13.20 7.07
N TRP A 150 -11.50 -13.31 7.75
CA TRP A 150 -10.67 -14.52 7.73
C TRP A 150 -11.33 -15.73 8.37
N GLU A 151 -11.97 -15.56 9.53
CA GLU A 151 -12.75 -16.64 10.17
C GLU A 151 -13.88 -17.14 9.24
N SER A 152 -14.57 -16.22 8.56
CA SER A 152 -15.61 -16.55 7.58
C SER A 152 -15.03 -17.30 6.37
N ARG A 153 -13.88 -16.87 5.87
CA ARG A 153 -13.17 -17.53 4.76
C ARG A 153 -12.78 -18.95 5.12
N ASP A 154 -12.25 -19.16 6.31
CA ASP A 154 -11.80 -20.47 6.76
C ASP A 154 -12.99 -21.43 6.92
N HIS A 155 -14.10 -20.97 7.50
CA HIS A 155 -15.34 -21.76 7.56
C HIS A 155 -15.88 -22.11 6.16
N LEU A 156 -15.87 -21.15 5.22
CA LEU A 156 -16.27 -21.40 3.83
C LEU A 156 -15.34 -22.39 3.12
N ALA A 157 -14.05 -22.41 3.46
CA ALA A 157 -13.05 -23.29 2.86
C ALA A 157 -13.14 -24.75 3.35
N GLU A 158 -13.90 -25.04 4.40
CA GLU A 158 -14.12 -26.42 4.89
C GLU A 158 -14.86 -27.28 3.84
N HIS A 159 -15.61 -26.67 2.91
CA HIS A 159 -16.45 -27.35 1.93
C HIS A 159 -16.72 -26.51 0.66
N PRO A 160 -16.75 -27.05 -0.58
CA PRO A 160 -15.98 -28.15 -1.18
C PRO A 160 -14.56 -27.73 -1.63
N LYS A 161 -13.64 -28.71 -1.73
CA LYS A 161 -12.18 -28.54 -1.88
C LYS A 161 -11.70 -27.75 -3.11
N ASP A 162 -12.52 -27.65 -4.16
CA ASP A 162 -12.14 -26.99 -5.41
C ASP A 162 -12.50 -25.50 -5.45
N THR A 163 -13.12 -24.98 -4.38
CA THR A 163 -13.49 -23.57 -4.30
C THR A 163 -12.40 -22.74 -3.64
N ARG A 164 -11.92 -21.68 -4.32
CA ARG A 164 -10.94 -20.76 -3.74
C ARG A 164 -11.62 -19.52 -3.18
N TYR A 165 -11.38 -19.26 -1.91
CA TYR A 165 -11.86 -18.08 -1.20
C TYR A 165 -10.70 -17.15 -0.83
N TYR A 166 -10.91 -15.85 -1.04
CA TYR A 166 -9.93 -14.79 -0.82
C TYR A 166 -10.54 -13.72 0.09
N VAL A 167 -9.75 -13.22 1.04
CA VAL A 167 -10.10 -12.03 1.83
C VAL A 167 -9.44 -10.85 1.15
N LEU A 168 -10.25 -9.95 0.60
CA LEU A 168 -9.78 -8.77 -0.13
C LEU A 168 -10.45 -7.53 0.46
N ASP A 169 -9.82 -6.36 0.31
CA ASP A 169 -10.47 -5.10 0.64
C ASP A 169 -11.66 -4.87 -0.31
N SER A 170 -12.61 -4.06 0.13
CA SER A 170 -13.80 -3.68 -0.64
C SER A 170 -13.69 -2.29 -1.28
N LEU A 171 -12.53 -1.64 -1.14
CA LEU A 171 -12.27 -0.33 -1.73
C LEU A 171 -11.85 -0.45 -3.21
N ARG A 172 -11.28 -1.60 -3.58
CA ARG A 172 -10.90 -1.94 -4.95
C ARG A 172 -11.84 -3.01 -5.52
N ASP A 173 -12.13 -2.93 -6.82
CA ASP A 173 -12.81 -4.03 -7.52
C ASP A 173 -11.79 -5.14 -7.82
N PRO A 174 -11.90 -6.34 -7.21
CA PRO A 174 -10.95 -7.41 -7.44
C PRO A 174 -10.95 -7.95 -8.87
N ASN A 175 -12.00 -7.69 -9.66
CA ASN A 175 -12.03 -8.08 -11.07
C ASN A 175 -11.17 -7.17 -11.95
N GLN A 176 -10.84 -5.96 -11.50
CA GLN A 176 -9.92 -5.08 -12.21
C GLN A 176 -8.47 -5.58 -12.11
N TRP A 177 -8.14 -6.42 -11.12
CA TRP A 177 -6.81 -7.01 -10.98
C TRP A 177 -6.48 -8.06 -12.04
N LEU A 178 -7.49 -8.55 -12.76
CA LEU A 178 -7.34 -9.56 -13.82
C LEU A 178 -7.01 -8.95 -15.19
N SER A 179 -7.03 -7.61 -15.29
CA SER A 179 -6.67 -6.92 -16.54
C SER A 179 -5.14 -6.84 -16.67
N PRO A 180 -4.56 -7.23 -17.82
CA PRO A 180 -3.12 -7.25 -18.06
C PRO A 180 -2.46 -5.86 -18.04
#